data_AF-A0A662H089-F1
#
_entry.id   AF-A0A662H089-F1
#
_cell.length_a   1.000
_cell.length_b   1.000
_cell.length_c   1.000
_cell.angle_alpha   90.00
_cell.angle_beta   90.00
_cell.angle_gamma   90.00
#
_symmetry.space_group_name_H-M   'P 1'
#
loop_
_entity.id
_entity.type
_entity.pdbx_description
1 polymer ?
#
loop_
_entity_poly.entity_id
_entity_poly.type
_entity_poly.pdbx_seq_one_letter_code
_entity_poly.pdbx_strand_id
1 'polypeptide(L)' 'RHWFTTMMRRRGMPREFLKELRGDKRKEAVDRYDHIDREELRRMYLACVPKLGLY' A
#
# COMPACT_ATOMS: atom_id res chain seq x y z
N ARG A 1 13.97 -6.49 -1.50
CA ARG A 1 12.72 -5.76 -1.13
C ARG A 1 11.80 -5.49 -2.34
N HIS A 2 11.69 -6.41 -3.31
CA HIS A 2 10.90 -6.23 -4.54
C HIS A 2 9.66 -7.15 -4.60
N TRP A 3 9.75 -8.33 -3.96
CA TRP A 3 8.67 -9.32 -3.93
C TRP A 3 7.38 -8.80 -3.30
N PHE A 4 7.48 -8.06 -2.19
CA PHE A 4 6.34 -7.52 -1.44
C PHE A 4 5.54 -6.48 -2.27
N THR A 5 6.22 -5.52 -2.90
CA THR A 5 5.56 -4.50 -3.73
C THR A 5 4.95 -5.10 -4.99
N THR A 6 5.58 -6.11 -5.57
CA THR A 6 5.07 -6.81 -6.75
C THR A 6 3.85 -7.65 -6.39
N MET A 7 3.86 -8.34 -5.25
CA MET A 7 2.72 -9.10 -4.75
C MET A 7 1.51 -8.20 -4.48
N MET A 8 1.71 -7.10 -3.77
CA MET A 8 0.64 -6.15 -3.46
C MET A 8 0.06 -5.51 -4.73
N ARG A 9 0.92 -5.14 -5.70
CA ARG A 9 0.47 -4.63 -7.00
C ARG A 9 -0.38 -5.67 -7.75
N ARG A 10 0.04 -6.94 -7.76
CA ARG A 10 -0.73 -8.04 -8.39
C ARG A 10 -2.08 -8.29 -7.73
N ARG A 11 -2.23 -7.93 -6.46
CA ARG A 11 -3.48 -8.03 -5.70
C ARG A 11 -4.37 -6.79 -5.80
N GLY A 12 -4.00 -5.81 -6.63
CA GLY A 12 -4.79 -4.61 -6.87
C GLY A 12 -4.47 -3.44 -5.95
N MET A 13 -3.38 -3.50 -5.17
CA MET A 13 -2.99 -2.36 -4.34
C MET A 13 -2.53 -1.19 -5.22
N PRO A 14 -3.10 0.02 -5.07
CA PRO A 14 -2.70 1.16 -5.87
C PRO A 14 -1.28 1.59 -5.54
N ARG A 15 -0.61 2.17 -6.54
CA ARG A 15 0.81 2.58 -6.44
C ARG A 15 1.04 3.64 -5.36
N GLU A 16 0.03 4.42 -5.02
CA GLU A 16 0.09 5.51 -4.04
C GLU A 16 0.14 4.96 -2.61
N PHE A 17 -0.75 4.02 -2.27
CA PHE A 17 -0.69 3.28 -1.01
C PHE A 17 0.62 2.51 -0.85
N LEU A 18 1.16 1.95 -1.95
CA LEU A 18 2.46 1.28 -1.93
C LEU A 18 3.63 2.22 -1.68
N LYS A 19 3.59 3.43 -2.23
CA LYS A 19 4.59 4.47 -1.97
C LYS A 19 4.55 4.93 -0.52
N GLU A 20 3.35 5.10 0.03
CA GLU A 20 3.15 5.43 1.45
C GLU A 20 3.70 4.34 2.37
N LEU A 21 3.32 3.09 2.14
CA LEU A 21 3.78 1.94 2.91
C LEU A 21 5.30 1.74 2.81
N ARG A 22 5.90 2.14 1.68
CA ARG A 22 7.34 2.06 1.45
C ARG A 22 8.12 3.18 2.17
N GLY A 23 7.46 4.25 2.59
CA GLY A 23 8.08 5.47 3.12
C GLY A 23 8.89 6.23 2.06
N ASP A 24 8.53 6.07 0.77
CA ASP A 24 9.21 6.74 -0.33
C ASP A 24 8.83 8.22 -0.32
N LYS A 25 9.79 9.15 -0.47
CA LYS A 25 9.49 10.59 -0.48
C LYS A 25 8.47 10.86 -1.61
N ARG A 26 7.25 11.23 -1.23
CA ARG A 26 6.15 11.60 -2.13
C ARG A 26 6.54 12.89 -2.85
N LYS A 27 7.29 12.80 -3.95
CA LYS A 27 7.81 14.02 -4.59
C LYS A 27 6.78 14.77 -5.45
N GLU A 28 5.70 14.14 -5.93
CA GLU A 28 4.89 14.81 -6.99
C GLU A 28 3.38 14.51 -7.06
N ALA A 29 2.77 13.63 -6.25
CA ALA A 29 1.38 13.19 -6.59
C ALA A 29 0.41 12.88 -5.45
N VAL A 30 0.78 13.00 -4.17
CA VAL A 30 -0.18 12.72 -3.09
C VAL A 30 -0.78 13.97 -2.47
N ASP A 31 -0.25 15.14 -2.82
CA ASP A 31 -0.87 16.44 -2.50
C ASP A 31 -2.26 16.60 -3.15
N ARG A 32 -2.57 15.82 -4.19
CA ARG A 32 -3.91 15.81 -4.82
C ARG A 32 -4.91 14.87 -4.11
N TYR A 33 -4.43 13.92 -3.30
CA TYR A 33 -5.25 13.06 -2.44
C TYR A 33 -4.94 13.39 -0.99
N ASP A 34 -5.38 14.57 -0.57
CA ASP A 34 -5.19 15.14 0.76
C ASP A 34 -5.69 14.25 1.91
N HIS A 35 -6.39 13.15 1.63
CA HIS A 35 -6.92 12.24 2.64
C HIS A 35 -6.77 10.76 2.24
N ILE A 36 -5.54 10.27 2.00
CA ILE A 36 -5.33 8.83 2.22
C ILE A 36 -5.44 8.62 3.72
N ASP A 37 -6.67 8.30 4.13
CA ASP A 37 -6.97 8.00 5.52
C ASP A 37 -6.16 6.78 5.97
N ARG A 38 -5.59 6.86 7.18
CA ARG A 38 -4.75 5.78 7.70
C ARG A 38 -5.54 4.49 7.90
N GLU A 39 -6.84 4.59 8.17
CA GLU A 39 -7.72 3.41 8.23
C GLU A 39 -7.95 2.83 6.84
N GLU A 40 -8.13 3.65 5.81
CA GLU A 40 -8.25 3.17 4.44
C GLU A 40 -6.98 2.44 3.98
N LEU A 41 -5.81 3.03 4.24
CA LEU A 41 -4.51 2.38 4.01
C LEU A 41 -4.42 1.04 4.75
N ARG A 42 -4.85 0.99 6.01
CA ARG A 42 -4.87 -0.24 6.81
C ARG A 42 -5.83 -1.28 6.24
N ARG A 43 -7.04 -0.90 5.83
CA ARG A 43 -8.03 -1.79 5.22
C ARG A 43 -7.52 -2.38 3.92
N MET A 44 -6.97 -1.54 3.04
CA MET A 44 -6.39 -1.96 1.76
C MET A 44 -5.18 -2.88 1.97
N TYR A 45 -4.32 -2.55 2.93
CA TYR A 45 -3.19 -3.40 3.32
C TYR A 45 -3.67 -4.77 3.81
N LEU A 46 -4.65 -4.82 4.71
CA LEU A 46 -5.19 -6.08 5.26
C LEU A 46 -5.92 -6.91 4.20
N ALA A 47 -6.58 -6.27 3.22
CA ALA A 47 -7.22 -6.96 2.11
C ALA A 47 -6.20 -7.56 1.14
N CYS A 48 -5.08 -6.86 0.89
CA CYS A 48 -4.06 -7.29 -0.06
C CYS A 48 -2.99 -8.20 0.56
N VAL A 49 -2.72 -8.12 1.86
CA VAL A 49 -1.70 -8.95 2.50
C VAL A 49 -2.12 -10.42 2.45
N PRO A 50 -1.24 -11.34 2.03
CA PRO A 50 -1.54 -12.76 2.20
C PRO A 50 -1.69 -13.02 3.70
N LYS A 51 -2.77 -13.69 4.09
CA LYS A 51 -2.84 -14.37 5.38
C LYS A 51 -1.74 -15.43 5.36
N LEU A 52 -0.54 -15.03 5.77
CA LEU A 52 0.54 -15.94 6.09
C LEU A 52 -0.05 -16.79 7.22
N GLY A 53 -0.32 -18.06 6.94
CA GLY A 53 -1.02 -18.99 7.81
C GLY A 53 -0.23 -19.26 9.09
N LEU A 54 -0.15 -18.26 9.95
CA LEU A 54 0.30 -18.38 11.32
C LEU A 54 -0.92 -18.86 12.10
N TYR A 55 -1.05 -20.19 12.17
CA TYR A 55 -1.91 -20.92 13.10
C TYR A 55 -1.07 -21.30 14.32
#